data_AF-A0A923WB83-F1
#
_entry.id   AF-A0A923WB83-F1
#
_cell.length_a   1.000
_cell.length_b   1.000
_cell.length_c   1.000
_cell.angle_alpha   90.00
_cell.angle_beta   90.00
_cell.angle_gamma   90.00
#
_symmetry.space_group_name_H-M   'P 1'
#
loop_
_entity.id
_entity.type
_entity.pdbx_description
1 polymer ?
#
loop_
_entity_poly.entity_id
_entity_poly.type
_entity_poly.pdbx_seq_one_letter_code
_entity_poly.pdbx_strand_id
1 'polypeptide(L)'
;MLKPLAEVVEPGADFFVEDIALTAIVFDANDDDVTLWVTTVFDDELHFFHLAASFADLNTLLRLAGERGSAIDLEVANALSGEPQEAEEAEDAAEGHAPTDLMSAKNEEGQEDEDEDDENDDDDHLYPTLLEYVTEERPPVLLPGVALKLAFTYTDETDTEAAFNIFTLEGIYLHIT
;
A
#
# COMPACT_ATOMS: atom_id res chain seq x y z
N MET A 1 20.74 4.76 8.43
CA MET A 1 19.89 4.12 7.42
C MET A 1 19.29 2.89 8.09
N LEU A 2 17.98 2.68 8.00
CA LEU A 2 17.35 1.46 8.51
C LEU A 2 17.92 0.26 7.74
N LYS A 3 18.19 -0.85 8.43
CA LYS A 3 18.68 -2.07 7.81
C LYS A 3 17.52 -3.03 7.53
N PRO A 4 17.59 -3.82 6.45
CA PRO A 4 16.68 -4.93 6.21
C PRO A 4 16.75 -5.94 7.37
N LEU A 5 15.60 -6.45 7.81
CA LEU A 5 15.57 -7.52 8.81
C LEU A 5 16.28 -8.79 8.31
N ALA A 6 16.22 -9.05 7.01
CA ALA A 6 16.90 -10.19 6.39
C ALA A 6 18.43 -10.18 6.49
N GLU A 7 19.07 -9.03 6.78
CA GLU A 7 20.53 -8.99 7.01
C GLU A 7 20.94 -9.57 8.37
N VAL A 8 20.00 -9.66 9.32
CA VAL A 8 20.26 -10.07 10.70
C VAL A 8 19.57 -11.37 11.11
N VAL A 9 18.70 -11.91 10.23
CA VAL A 9 18.00 -13.18 10.45
C VAL A 9 18.64 -14.29 9.62
N GLU A 10 18.91 -15.43 10.26
CA GLU A 10 19.40 -16.61 9.55
C GLU A 10 18.29 -17.26 8.70
N PRO A 11 18.57 -17.68 7.45
CA PRO A 11 17.61 -18.42 6.65
C PRO A 11 17.09 -19.68 7.36
N GLY A 12 15.77 -19.84 7.41
CA GLY A 12 15.12 -20.95 8.11
C GLY A 12 15.10 -20.83 9.64
N ALA A 13 15.49 -19.69 10.21
CA ALA A 13 15.34 -19.43 11.64
C ALA A 13 13.86 -19.46 12.06
N ASP A 14 13.60 -19.99 13.25
CA ASP A 14 12.31 -19.94 13.93
C ASP A 14 12.34 -18.75 14.91
N PHE A 15 11.70 -17.64 14.54
CA PHE A 15 11.77 -16.40 15.31
C PHE A 15 10.46 -15.62 15.30
N PHE A 16 10.36 -14.70 16.25
CA PHE A 16 9.23 -13.79 16.41
C PHE A 16 9.74 -12.36 16.32
N VAL A 17 8.90 -11.48 15.77
CA VAL A 17 9.07 -10.03 15.87
C VAL A 17 7.94 -9.43 16.68
N GLU A 18 8.30 -8.43 17.49
CA GLU A 18 7.39 -7.64 18.32
C GLU A 18 7.51 -6.16 17.93
N ASP A 19 6.86 -5.26 18.66
CA ASP A 19 6.93 -3.80 18.43
C ASP A 19 6.69 -3.41 16.96
N ILE A 20 5.65 -4.02 16.38
CA ILE A 20 5.33 -3.90 14.96
C ILE A 20 4.75 -2.52 14.67
N ALA A 21 5.30 -1.84 13.66
CA ALA A 21 4.77 -0.59 13.14
C ALA A 21 4.55 -0.68 11.63
N LEU A 22 3.29 -0.55 11.20
CA LEU A 22 2.94 -0.49 9.78
C LEU A 22 3.35 0.86 9.20
N THR A 23 4.07 0.83 8.09
CA THR A 23 4.47 2.02 7.32
C THR A 23 3.75 2.11 5.99
N ALA A 24 3.31 0.98 5.42
CA ALA A 24 2.40 0.97 4.28
C ALA A 24 1.61 -0.33 4.16
N ILE A 25 0.50 -0.30 3.43
CA ILE A 25 -0.27 -1.45 2.99
C ILE A 25 -0.40 -1.36 1.46
N VAL A 26 0.04 -2.40 0.77
CA VAL A 26 -0.03 -2.52 -0.69
C VAL A 26 -0.99 -3.64 -1.05
N PHE A 27 -2.06 -3.31 -1.78
CA PHE A 27 -3.03 -4.26 -2.30
C PHE A 27 -2.62 -4.67 -3.72
N ASP A 28 -2.50 -5.97 -3.97
CA ASP A 28 -2.38 -6.46 -5.34
C ASP A 28 -3.75 -6.33 -6.03
N ALA A 29 -3.76 -5.82 -7.26
CA ALA A 29 -5.00 -5.65 -8.02
C ALA A 29 -5.60 -7.00 -8.49
N ASN A 30 -4.84 -8.10 -8.38
CA ASN A 30 -5.22 -9.39 -8.98
C ASN A 30 -5.48 -10.53 -7.98
N ASP A 31 -5.27 -10.33 -6.67
CA ASP A 31 -5.42 -11.38 -5.67
C ASP A 31 -5.90 -10.83 -4.31
N ASP A 32 -6.34 -11.71 -3.41
CA ASP A 32 -6.67 -11.42 -2.01
C ASP A 32 -5.39 -11.25 -1.14
N ASP A 33 -4.23 -11.11 -1.76
CA ASP A 33 -2.94 -10.94 -1.13
C ASP A 33 -2.60 -9.46 -0.92
N VAL A 34 -1.97 -9.19 0.22
CA VAL A 34 -1.50 -7.87 0.61
C VAL A 34 -0.03 -7.93 0.99
N THR A 35 0.71 -6.89 0.65
CA THR A 35 2.07 -6.70 1.15
C THR A 35 2.06 -5.58 2.19
N LEU A 36 2.41 -5.90 3.43
CA LEU A 36 2.57 -4.90 4.48
C LEU A 36 4.02 -4.45 4.51
N TRP A 37 4.26 -3.14 4.58
CA TRP A 37 5.57 -2.59 4.87
C TRP A 37 5.64 -2.28 6.36
N VAL A 38 6.69 -2.80 7.00
CA VAL A 38 6.73 -2.92 8.45
C VAL A 38 8.09 -2.51 8.98
N THR A 39 8.09 -1.85 10.13
CA THR A 39 9.28 -1.71 10.98
C THR A 39 9.08 -2.44 12.31
N THR A 40 10.19 -2.90 12.88
CA THR A 40 10.23 -3.65 14.14
C THR A 40 11.56 -3.41 14.85
N VAL A 41 11.59 -3.64 16.17
CA VAL A 41 12.84 -3.72 16.93
C VAL A 41 13.25 -5.18 17.02
N PHE A 42 14.48 -5.48 16.55
CA PHE A 42 15.08 -6.80 16.61
C PHE A 42 16.53 -6.65 17.08
N ASP A 43 16.93 -7.40 18.10
CA ASP A 43 18.23 -7.28 18.78
C ASP A 43 18.59 -5.82 19.14
N ASP A 44 17.65 -5.10 19.75
CA ASP A 44 17.76 -3.69 20.17
C ASP A 44 18.00 -2.68 19.03
N GLU A 45 17.92 -3.10 17.76
CA GLU A 45 18.05 -2.27 16.58
C GLU A 45 16.74 -2.21 15.77
N LEU A 46 16.47 -1.04 15.18
CA LEU A 46 15.29 -0.84 14.33
C LEU A 46 15.55 -1.36 12.92
N HIS A 47 14.68 -2.25 12.45
CA HIS A 47 14.74 -2.88 11.15
C HIS A 47 13.44 -2.66 10.36
N PHE A 48 13.52 -2.82 9.03
CA PHE A 48 12.35 -2.86 8.16
C PHE A 48 12.25 -4.18 7.42
N PHE A 49 11.03 -4.59 7.09
CA PHE A 49 10.73 -5.75 6.27
C PHE A 49 9.40 -5.60 5.55
N HIS A 50 9.20 -6.40 4.51
CA HIS A 50 7.92 -6.55 3.84
C HIS A 50 7.30 -7.87 4.27
N LEU A 51 6.00 -7.86 4.57
CA LEU A 51 5.25 -9.04 4.96
C LEU A 51 4.25 -9.37 3.86
N ALA A 52 4.44 -10.51 3.20
CA ALA A 52 3.41 -11.11 2.38
C ALA A 52 2.37 -11.76 3.32
N ALA A 53 1.12 -11.32 3.19
CA ALA A 53 0.01 -11.77 4.02
C ALA A 53 -1.28 -11.84 3.20
N SER A 54 -2.25 -12.61 3.67
CA SER A 54 -3.61 -12.57 3.11
C SER A 54 -4.38 -11.38 3.67
N PHE A 55 -5.45 -10.96 2.97
CA PHE A 55 -6.38 -9.95 3.49
C PHE A 55 -7.02 -10.38 4.83
N ALA A 56 -7.24 -11.69 5.02
CA ALA A 56 -7.77 -12.24 6.27
C ALA A 56 -6.78 -12.07 7.44
N ASP A 57 -5.48 -12.22 7.18
CA ASP A 57 -4.44 -12.00 8.17
C ASP A 57 -4.32 -10.51 8.51
N LEU A 58 -4.38 -9.62 7.51
CA LEU A 58 -4.43 -8.17 7.74
C LEU A 58 -5.60 -7.79 8.65
N ASN A 59 -6.82 -8.25 8.34
CA ASN A 59 -7.98 -7.99 9.19
C ASN A 59 -7.76 -8.50 10.63
N THR A 60 -7.16 -9.67 10.78
CA THR A 60 -6.81 -10.22 12.10
C THR A 60 -5.83 -9.29 12.84
N LEU A 61 -4.77 -8.83 12.18
CA LEU A 61 -3.80 -7.89 12.75
C LEU A 61 -4.46 -6.58 13.20
N LEU A 62 -5.27 -5.97 12.34
CA LEU A 62 -5.95 -4.71 12.63
C LEU A 62 -6.92 -4.86 13.81
N ARG A 63 -7.67 -5.97 13.88
CA ARG A 63 -8.55 -6.23 15.03
C ARG A 63 -7.79 -6.38 16.35
N LEU A 64 -6.63 -7.04 16.33
CA LEU A 64 -5.82 -7.22 17.53
C LEU A 64 -5.13 -5.92 17.97
N ALA A 65 -4.84 -5.00 17.04
CA ALA A 65 -4.29 -3.68 17.32
C ALA A 65 -5.28 -2.67 17.92
N GLY A 66 -6.55 -3.08 18.13
CA GLY A 66 -7.54 -2.30 18.87
C GLY A 66 -8.07 -1.08 18.12
N GLU A 67 -8.22 0.05 18.82
CA GLU A 67 -8.82 1.28 18.27
C GLU A 67 -8.07 1.80 17.04
N ARG A 68 -6.73 1.74 17.09
CA ARG A 68 -5.88 2.19 15.99
C ARG A 68 -6.07 1.33 14.74
N GLY A 69 -6.12 0.02 14.91
CA GLY A 69 -6.39 -0.88 13.79
C GLY A 69 -7.81 -0.73 13.23
N SER A 70 -8.80 -0.36 14.06
CA SER A 70 -10.16 -0.06 13.58
C SER A 70 -10.24 1.17 12.69
N ALA A 71 -9.40 2.19 12.95
CA ALA A 71 -9.31 3.36 12.07
C ALA A 71 -8.70 2.99 10.71
N ILE A 72 -7.67 2.14 10.72
CA ILE A 72 -7.05 1.63 9.48
C ILE A 72 -8.00 0.73 8.70
N ASP A 73 -8.79 -0.11 9.38
CA ASP A 73 -9.79 -0.96 8.72
C ASP A 73 -10.79 -0.13 7.89
N LEU A 74 -11.19 1.04 8.40
CA LEU A 74 -12.02 1.99 7.66
C LEU A 74 -11.27 2.60 6.46
N GLU A 75 -10.01 3.00 6.64
CA GLU A 75 -9.18 3.51 5.52
C GLU A 75 -9.02 2.46 4.42
N VAL A 76 -8.80 1.19 4.80
CA VAL A 76 -8.72 0.06 3.88
C VAL A 76 -10.03 -0.12 3.13
N ALA A 77 -11.17 -0.11 3.84
CA ALA A 77 -12.48 -0.24 3.21
C ALA A 77 -12.75 0.89 2.19
N ASN A 78 -12.40 2.13 2.53
CA ASN A 78 -12.53 3.27 1.62
C ASN A 78 -11.59 3.18 0.42
N ALA A 79 -10.36 2.68 0.62
CA ALA A 79 -9.40 2.53 -0.45
C ALA A 79 -9.84 1.46 -1.47
N LEU A 80 -10.45 0.37 -0.99
CA LEU A 80 -10.92 -0.72 -1.83
C LEU A 80 -12.29 -0.48 -2.47
N SER A 81 -13.09 0.48 -1.98
CA SER A 81 -14.39 0.81 -2.58
C SER A 81 -14.27 1.58 -3.90
N GLY A 82 -13.07 2.08 -4.22
CA GLY A 82 -12.84 2.93 -5.39
C GLY A 82 -13.50 4.31 -5.29
N GLU A 83 -14.01 4.67 -4.11
CA GLU A 83 -14.50 6.02 -3.88
C GLU A 83 -13.30 6.97 -3.91
N PRO A 84 -13.32 8.03 -4.74
CA PRO A 84 -12.23 8.99 -4.76
C PRO A 84 -12.07 9.53 -3.35
N GLN A 85 -10.88 9.34 -2.77
CA GLN A 85 -10.49 10.11 -1.59
C GLN A 85 -10.70 11.56 -1.97
N GLU A 86 -11.57 12.29 -1.24
CA GLU A 86 -11.72 13.73 -1.42
C GLU A 86 -10.32 14.32 -1.27
N ALA A 87 -9.66 14.57 -2.39
CA ALA A 87 -8.44 15.32 -2.41
C ALA A 87 -8.83 16.66 -1.79
N GLU A 88 -8.24 17.02 -0.65
CA GLU A 88 -8.32 18.39 -0.18
C GLU A 88 -7.83 19.26 -1.34
N GLU A 89 -8.78 19.87 -2.05
CA GLU A 89 -8.50 20.81 -3.11
C GLU A 89 -7.68 21.92 -2.47
N ALA A 90 -6.40 21.97 -2.80
CA ALA A 90 -5.58 23.14 -2.52
C ALA A 90 -6.23 24.31 -3.28
N GLU A 91 -7.02 25.11 -2.56
CA GLU A 91 -7.51 26.40 -3.04
C GLU A 91 -6.28 27.27 -3.37
N ASP A 92 -5.88 27.29 -4.64
CA ASP A 92 -5.09 28.40 -5.16
C ASP A 92 -5.99 29.29 -6.02
N ALA A 93 -6.21 30.48 -5.47
CA ALA A 93 -7.03 31.52 -6.03
C ALA A 93 -6.36 32.13 -7.27
N ALA A 94 -7.09 32.16 -8.39
CA ALA A 94 -6.85 33.15 -9.44
C ALA A 94 -8.17 33.63 -10.05
N GLU A 95 -8.62 34.77 -9.53
CA GLU A 95 -9.64 35.63 -10.11
C GLU A 95 -9.30 36.03 -11.57
N GLY A 96 -10.32 36.11 -12.44
CA GLY A 96 -10.17 36.81 -13.73
C GLY A 96 -11.31 36.62 -14.73
N HIS A 97 -12.35 37.45 -14.63
CA HIS A 97 -13.48 37.59 -15.56
C HIS A 97 -13.11 37.76 -17.06
N ALA A 98 -13.70 36.91 -17.92
CA ALA A 98 -14.55 37.13 -19.14
C ALA A 98 -14.21 38.25 -20.19
N PRO A 99 -14.81 38.29 -21.41
CA PRO A 99 -15.65 37.34 -22.15
C PRO A 99 -15.23 37.06 -23.63
N THR A 100 -16.01 36.18 -24.26
CA THR A 100 -16.18 35.89 -25.70
C THR A 100 -15.90 37.01 -26.70
N ASP A 101 -15.29 36.68 -27.84
CA ASP A 101 -15.65 37.33 -29.11
C ASP A 101 -15.49 36.42 -30.35
N LEU A 102 -16.44 36.60 -31.27
CA LEU A 102 -16.70 35.85 -32.49
C LEU A 102 -15.75 36.21 -33.66
N MET A 103 -15.43 35.22 -34.51
CA MET A 103 -15.71 35.14 -35.97
C MET A 103 -14.59 34.59 -36.87
N SER A 104 -15.02 33.61 -37.67
CA SER A 104 -14.71 33.35 -39.09
C SER A 104 -13.37 32.71 -39.47
N ALA A 105 -13.43 31.47 -39.98
CA ALA A 105 -13.37 31.21 -41.43
C ALA A 105 -13.72 29.75 -41.76
N LYS A 106 -14.51 29.58 -42.82
CA LYS A 106 -14.85 28.31 -43.48
C LYS A 106 -13.61 27.66 -44.10
N ASN A 107 -13.62 26.33 -44.20
CA ASN A 107 -13.22 25.59 -45.40
C ASN A 107 -14.04 24.29 -45.49
N GLU A 108 -14.39 23.95 -46.72
CA GLU A 108 -15.23 22.85 -47.16
C GLU A 108 -14.41 21.55 -47.36
N GLU A 109 -15.16 20.44 -47.49
CA GLU A 109 -14.82 19.14 -48.11
C GLU A 109 -14.30 18.02 -47.20
N GLY A 110 -15.13 16.97 -47.02
CA GLY A 110 -14.68 15.62 -46.61
C GLY A 110 -15.50 14.94 -45.50
N GLN A 111 -16.72 14.49 -45.82
CA GLN A 111 -17.50 13.46 -45.09
C GLN A 111 -17.30 12.16 -45.89
N GLU A 112 -17.01 10.96 -45.38
CA GLU A 112 -17.27 10.28 -44.10
C GLU A 112 -16.06 9.36 -43.80
N ASP A 113 -15.36 9.59 -42.69
CA ASP A 113 -14.52 8.60 -42.02
C ASP A 113 -15.32 8.11 -40.81
N GLU A 114 -15.91 6.93 -40.87
CA GLU A 114 -16.52 6.28 -39.71
C GLU A 114 -16.14 4.80 -39.75
N ASP A 115 -14.99 4.50 -39.15
CA ASP A 115 -14.75 3.29 -38.38
C ASP A 115 -13.70 3.71 -37.33
N GLU A 116 -14.13 4.55 -36.39
CA GLU A 116 -13.44 4.76 -35.12
C GLU A 116 -13.53 3.44 -34.36
N ASP A 117 -12.56 2.55 -34.60
CA ASP A 117 -12.12 1.57 -33.60
C ASP A 117 -11.48 2.36 -32.42
N ASP A 118 -12.28 3.19 -31.76
CA ASP A 118 -11.97 3.73 -30.44
C ASP A 118 -12.43 2.67 -29.43
N GLU A 119 -11.82 1.49 -29.54
CA GLU A 119 -11.55 0.64 -28.37
C GLU A 119 -10.55 1.45 -27.50
N ASN A 120 -11.00 2.57 -26.94
CA ASN A 120 -10.57 2.92 -25.60
C ASN A 120 -11.18 1.82 -24.73
N ASP A 121 -10.51 0.67 -24.74
CA ASP A 121 -10.45 -0.21 -23.59
C ASP A 121 -10.19 0.74 -22.43
N ASP A 122 -11.24 1.03 -21.68
CA ASP A 122 -11.16 1.61 -20.35
C ASP A 122 -10.27 0.66 -19.55
N ASP A 123 -8.96 0.84 -19.70
CA ASP A 123 -7.90 0.33 -18.87
C ASP A 123 -8.03 1.15 -17.57
N ASP A 124 -9.19 0.96 -16.91
CA ASP A 124 -9.60 1.48 -15.62
C ASP A 124 -8.64 0.87 -14.60
N HIS A 125 -7.42 1.40 -14.62
CA HIS A 125 -6.51 1.52 -13.51
C HIS A 125 -6.42 0.29 -12.61
N LEU A 126 -5.84 -0.79 -13.13
CA LEU A 126 -5.24 -1.90 -12.36
C LEU A 126 -3.98 -1.46 -11.59
N TYR A 127 -3.97 -0.25 -11.04
CA TYR A 127 -2.88 0.19 -10.18
C TYR A 127 -3.08 -0.39 -8.79
N PRO A 128 -2.02 -0.98 -8.18
CA PRO A 128 -2.11 -1.47 -6.82
C PRO A 128 -2.53 -0.32 -5.89
N THR A 129 -3.51 -0.58 -5.03
CA THR A 129 -3.93 0.41 -4.05
C THR A 129 -2.87 0.48 -2.95
N LEU A 130 -2.45 1.69 -2.59
CA LEU A 130 -1.37 1.95 -1.63
C LEU A 130 -1.87 2.86 -0.50
N LEU A 131 -1.70 2.42 0.74
CA LEU A 131 -1.91 3.23 1.93
C LEU A 131 -0.58 3.44 2.65
N GLU A 132 -0.13 4.69 2.78
CA GLU A 132 1.16 5.04 3.40
C GLU A 132 1.02 5.74 4.76
N TYR A 133 1.94 5.43 5.67
CA TYR A 133 2.03 5.89 7.05
C TYR A 133 3.48 6.27 7.41
N VAL A 134 4.09 7.17 6.64
CA VAL A 134 5.51 7.57 6.79
C VAL A 134 5.72 9.07 7.05
N THR A 135 4.65 9.86 7.14
CA THR A 135 4.73 11.32 7.30
C THR A 135 4.43 11.74 8.74
N GLU A 136 4.66 13.01 9.08
CA GLU A 136 4.26 13.52 10.41
C GLU A 136 2.74 13.50 10.61
N GLU A 137 1.98 13.71 9.54
CA GLU A 137 0.52 13.71 9.53
C GLU A 137 -0.05 12.29 9.56
N ARG A 138 0.65 11.34 8.93
CA ARG A 138 0.32 9.91 8.92
C ARG A 138 1.53 9.13 9.42
N PRO A 139 1.80 9.12 10.75
CA PRO A 139 2.95 8.41 11.29
C PRO A 139 2.74 6.90 11.27
N PRO A 140 3.83 6.10 11.37
CA PRO A 140 3.72 4.65 11.42
C PRO A 140 2.73 4.15 12.48
N VAL A 141 1.93 3.16 12.11
CA VAL A 141 0.86 2.64 12.95
C VAL A 141 1.39 1.50 13.81
N LEU A 142 1.58 1.78 15.10
CA LEU A 142 1.98 0.78 16.08
C LEU A 142 0.85 -0.25 16.30
N LEU A 143 1.21 -1.53 16.31
CA LEU A 143 0.34 -2.67 16.62
C LEU A 143 0.77 -3.29 17.97
N PRO A 144 0.47 -2.63 19.11
CA PRO A 144 0.93 -3.08 20.41
C PRO A 144 0.27 -4.41 20.81
N GLY A 145 1.01 -5.26 21.53
CA GLY A 145 0.49 -6.53 22.06
C GLY A 145 0.36 -7.65 21.03
N VAL A 146 0.88 -7.44 19.81
CA VAL A 146 0.94 -8.44 18.74
C VAL A 146 2.39 -8.86 18.51
N ALA A 147 2.61 -10.16 18.39
CA ALA A 147 3.86 -10.75 17.94
C ALA A 147 3.60 -11.55 16.66
N LEU A 148 4.51 -11.46 15.68
CA LEU A 148 4.41 -12.17 14.41
C LEU A 148 5.46 -13.27 14.36
N LYS A 149 5.02 -14.47 14.00
CA LYS A 149 5.92 -15.55 13.61
C LYS A 149 6.16 -15.44 12.11
N LEU A 150 7.41 -15.23 11.73
CA LEU A 150 7.80 -14.99 10.35
C LEU A 150 8.61 -16.17 9.81
N ALA A 151 8.43 -16.49 8.54
CA ALA A 151 9.33 -17.34 7.80
C ALA A 151 10.06 -16.54 6.72
N PHE A 152 11.36 -16.82 6.60
CA PHE A 152 12.20 -16.28 5.55
C PHE A 152 12.54 -17.40 4.57
N THR A 153 11.94 -17.36 3.38
CA THR A 153 12.29 -18.27 2.28
C THR A 153 13.23 -17.55 1.34
N TYR A 154 14.50 -17.94 1.35
CA TYR A 154 15.44 -17.49 0.33
C TYR A 154 15.02 -18.09 -1.01
N THR A 155 14.58 -17.28 -1.96
CA THR A 155 14.35 -17.72 -3.33
C THR A 155 15.66 -17.58 -4.09
N ASP A 156 16.34 -18.70 -4.33
CA ASP A 156 17.59 -18.76 -5.12
C ASP A 156 17.44 -18.20 -6.57
N GLU A 157 16.22 -17.88 -7.02
CA GLU A 157 15.90 -17.61 -8.42
C GLU A 157 15.67 -16.13 -8.78
N THR A 158 15.67 -15.21 -7.81
CA THR A 158 15.45 -13.78 -8.07
C THR A 158 16.68 -12.99 -7.64
N ASP A 159 17.56 -12.72 -8.60
CA ASP A 159 18.82 -11.96 -8.47
C ASP A 159 18.59 -10.44 -8.24
N THR A 160 17.47 -10.07 -7.60
CA THR A 160 17.09 -8.69 -7.29
C THR A 160 17.24 -8.46 -5.79
N GLU A 161 18.02 -7.44 -5.39
CA GLU A 161 18.16 -7.00 -3.98
C GLU A 161 16.80 -6.76 -3.29
N ALA A 162 15.73 -6.52 -4.05
CA ALA A 162 14.38 -6.30 -3.55
C ALA A 162 13.67 -7.56 -3.02
N ALA A 163 14.01 -8.77 -3.52
CA ALA A 163 13.36 -10.01 -3.08
C ALA A 163 13.86 -10.49 -1.71
N PHE A 164 14.98 -9.94 -1.24
CA PHE A 164 15.67 -10.42 -0.06
C PHE A 164 15.03 -10.04 1.27
N ASN A 165 14.03 -9.15 1.32
CA ASN A 165 13.46 -8.65 2.56
C ASN A 165 11.94 -8.83 2.66
N ILE A 166 11.41 -9.82 1.94
CA ILE A 166 10.00 -10.23 2.00
C ILE A 166 9.90 -11.49 2.87
N PHE A 167 9.03 -11.45 3.87
CA PHE A 167 8.76 -12.54 4.80
C PHE A 167 7.33 -13.03 4.61
N THR A 168 7.12 -14.33 4.86
CA THR A 168 5.78 -14.91 4.93
C THR A 168 5.32 -14.97 6.37
N LEU A 169 4.03 -14.72 6.59
CA LEU A 169 3.42 -14.83 7.90
C LEU A 169 3.11 -16.30 8.23
N GLU A 170 3.71 -16.84 9.28
CA GLU A 170 3.38 -18.19 9.77
C GLU A 170 2.32 -18.18 10.88
N GLY A 171 2.19 -17.07 11.59
CA GLY A 171 1.15 -16.93 12.61
C GLY A 171 1.19 -15.60 13.37
N ILE A 172 0.02 -15.26 13.92
CA ILE A 172 -0.21 -14.06 14.72
C ILE A 172 -0.45 -14.47 16.16
N TYR A 173 0.28 -13.86 17.09
CA TYR A 173 0.25 -14.20 18.50
C TYR A 173 -0.04 -12.96 19.34
N LEU A 174 -0.78 -13.15 20.44
CA LEU A 174 -1.00 -12.11 21.43
C LEU A 174 0.11 -12.16 22.48
N HIS A 175 0.78 -11.04 22.69
CA HIS A 175 1.72 -10.88 23.78
C HIS A 175 0.92 -10.59 25.06
N ILE A 176 0.93 -11.53 26.01
CA ILE A 176 0.26 -11.38 27.30
C ILE A 176 1.30 -10.86 28.29
N THR A 177 1.23 -9.56 28.60
CA THR A 177 2.06 -8.90 29.63
C THR A 177 1.45 -9.08 31.03
#